data_AF-A0A1H1FMY1-F1
#
_entry.id   AF-A0A1H1FMY1-F1
#
_cell.length_a   1.000
_cell.length_b   1.000
_cell.length_c   1.000
_cell.angle_alpha   90.00
_cell.angle_beta   90.00
_cell.angle_gamma   90.00
#
_symmetry.space_group_name_H-M   'P 1'
#
loop_
_entity.id
_entity.type
_entity.pdbx_description
1 polymer ?
#
loop_
_entity_poly.entity_id
_entity_poly.type
_entity_poly.pdbx_seq_one_letter_code
_entity_poly.pdbx_strand_id
1 'polypeptide(L)' 'MARKSFHDIMRAAGAATAKMRRDYVPAAEPAVEIAVRLDPGRLGALDAWIAGRPAPKPDRSEAVRLLLDKALGRS' A
#
# COMPACT_ATOMS: atom_id res chain seq x y z
N MET A 1 32.63 -14.51 35.85
CA MET A 1 31.74 -13.95 34.82
C MET A 1 31.86 -12.43 34.84
N ALA A 2 32.31 -11.81 33.74
CA ALA A 2 32.46 -10.36 33.66
C ALA A 2 31.08 -9.69 33.48
N ARG A 3 30.71 -8.77 34.37
CA ARG A 3 29.49 -7.97 34.22
C ARG A 3 29.73 -6.92 33.14
N LYS A 4 28.82 -6.81 32.18
CA LYS A 4 28.89 -5.79 31.13
C LYS A 4 28.86 -4.40 31.77
N SER A 5 29.69 -3.50 31.26
CA SER A 5 29.71 -2.11 31.70
C SER A 5 28.39 -1.43 31.31
N PHE A 6 27.95 -0.48 32.12
CA PHE A 6 26.80 0.37 31.82
C PHE A 6 26.90 1.00 30.42
N HIS A 7 28.11 1.38 30.00
CA HIS A 7 28.36 1.93 28.67
C HIS A 7 28.07 0.92 27.54
N ASP A 8 28.40 -0.36 27.73
CA ASP A 8 28.14 -1.40 26.73
C ASP A 8 26.63 -1.70 26.62
N ILE A 9 25.94 -1.64 27.76
CA ILE A 9 24.47 -1.76 27.82
C ILE A 9 23.85 -0.59 27.06
N MET A 10 24.31 0.63 27.29
CA MET A 10 23.78 1.83 26.63
C MET A 10 24.08 1.85 25.12
N ARG A 11 25.26 1.41 24.69
CA ARG A 11 25.59 1.25 23.27
C ARG A 11 24.70 0.21 22.59
N ALA A 12 24.47 -0.93 23.23
CA ALA A 12 23.59 -1.97 22.70
C ALA A 12 22.14 -1.50 22.58
N ALA A 13 21.65 -0.75 23.56
CA ALA A 13 20.31 -0.13 23.52
C ALA A 13 20.17 0.88 22.37
N GLY A 14 21.20 1.71 22.14
CA GLY A 14 21.23 2.63 20.99
C GLY A 14 21.22 1.91 19.64
N ALA A 15 21.97 0.82 19.50
CA ALA A 15 21.98 0.01 18.27
C ALA A 15 20.62 -0.69 18.02
N ALA A 16 19.98 -1.20 19.08
CA ALA A 16 18.67 -1.83 18.97
C ALA A 16 17.56 -0.85 18.55
N THR A 17 17.56 0.36 19.12
CA THR A 17 16.61 1.42 18.75
C THR A 17 16.83 1.93 17.32
N ALA A 18 18.08 2.08 16.88
CA ALA A 18 18.40 2.44 15.50
C ALA A 18 17.96 1.36 14.49
N LYS A 19 18.13 0.08 14.82
CA LYS A 19 17.62 -1.04 14.01
C LYS A 19 16.09 -1.01 13.92
N MET A 20 15.41 -0.83 15.05
CA MET A 20 13.95 -0.77 15.10
C MET A 20 13.37 0.39 14.27
N ARG A 21 14.05 1.55 14.23
CA ARG A 21 13.67 2.66 13.36
C ARG A 21 13.89 2.39 11.87
N ARG A 22 14.93 1.62 11.53
CA ARG A 22 15.20 1.22 10.14
C ARG A 22 14.18 0.20 9.64
N ASP A 23 13.76 -0.71 10.52
CA ASP A 23 12.78 -1.75 10.23
C ASP A 23 11.33 -1.21 10.32
N TYR A 24 11.13 -0.02 10.89
CA TYR A 24 9.87 0.71 10.86
C TYR A 24 9.64 1.30 9.46
N VAL A 25 9.02 0.49 8.59
CA VAL A 25 8.31 1.01 7.42
C VAL A 25 7.02 1.65 7.97
N PRO A 26 6.79 2.96 7.83
CA PRO A 26 5.49 3.52 8.18
C PRO A 26 4.44 2.75 7.39
N ALA A 27 3.48 2.16 8.10
CA ALA A 27 2.38 1.47 7.46
C ALA A 27 1.79 2.40 6.41
N ALA A 28 1.73 1.95 5.15
CA ALA A 28 1.01 2.68 4.13
C ALA A 28 -0.37 3.02 4.69
N GLU A 29 -0.79 4.28 4.57
CA GLU A 29 -2.08 4.68 5.11
C GLU A 29 -3.16 3.73 4.57
N PRO A 30 -4.02 3.20 5.45
CA PRO A 30 -5.03 2.24 5.02
C PRO A 30 -5.93 2.90 3.97
N ALA A 31 -6.22 2.17 2.89
CA ALA A 31 -7.10 2.66 1.85
C ALA A 31 -8.50 2.97 2.43
N VAL A 32 -9.05 4.12 2.09
CA VAL A 32 -10.41 4.52 2.49
C VAL A 32 -11.42 3.90 1.54
N GLU A 33 -12.41 3.20 2.08
CA GLU A 33 -13.53 2.66 1.30
C GLU A 33 -14.52 3.77 0.92
N ILE A 34 -14.93 3.78 -0.35
CA ILE A 34 -15.94 4.70 -0.87
C ILE A 34 -17.03 3.92 -1.61
N ALA A 35 -18.30 4.28 -1.37
CA ALA A 35 -19.42 3.75 -2.12
C ALA A 35 -19.71 4.65 -3.34
N VAL A 36 -19.72 4.07 -4.54
CA VAL A 36 -19.96 4.80 -5.80
C VAL A 36 -21.24 4.31 -6.46
N ARG A 37 -22.11 5.26 -6.84
CA ARG A 37 -23.31 4.96 -7.64
C ARG A 37 -22.99 5.16 -9.13
N LEU A 38 -23.25 4.13 -9.92
CA LEU A 38 -23.11 4.15 -11.38
C LEU A 38 -24.46 3.77 -12.00
N ASP A 39 -24.82 4.43 -13.09
CA ASP A 39 -25.91 3.92 -13.94
C ASP A 39 -25.46 2.61 -14.62
N PRO A 40 -26.42 1.77 -15.06
CA PRO A 40 -26.11 0.47 -15.66
C PRO A 40 -25.19 0.57 -16.89
N GLY A 41 -25.28 1.66 -17.67
CA GLY A 41 -24.43 1.87 -18.84
C GLY A 41 -22.97 2.05 -18.46
N ARG A 42 -22.71 2.89 -17.44
CA ARG A 42 -21.35 3.08 -16.90
C ARG A 42 -20.78 1.82 -16.26
N LEU A 43 -21.60 1.08 -15.51
CA LEU A 43 -21.15 -0.20 -14.93
C LEU A 43 -20.81 -1.22 -16.03
N GLY A 44 -21.65 -1.33 -17.06
CA GLY A 44 -21.39 -2.20 -18.20
C GLY A 44 -20.12 -1.82 -18.97
N ALA A 45 -19.87 -0.52 -19.16
CA ALA A 45 -18.63 -0.04 -19.79
C ALA A 45 -17.38 -0.38 -18.98
N LEU A 46 -17.45 -0.28 -17.64
CA LEU A 46 -16.36 -0.70 -16.75
C LEU A 46 -16.10 -2.21 -16.85
N ASP A 47 -17.15 -3.03 -16.78
CA ASP A 47 -17.03 -4.48 -16.87
C ASP A 47 -16.48 -4.93 -18.25
N ALA A 48 -16.89 -4.27 -19.34
CA ALA A 48 -16.33 -4.50 -20.68
C ALA A 48 -14.85 -4.10 -20.77
N TRP A 49 -14.45 -2.98 -20.16
CA TRP A 49 -13.05 -2.56 -20.09
C TRP A 49 -12.20 -3.60 -19.33
N ILE A 50 -12.68 -4.10 -18.18
CA ILE A 50 -12.01 -5.15 -17.40
C ILE A 50 -11.86 -6.42 -18.22
N ALA A 51 -12.90 -6.82 -18.96
CA ALA A 51 -12.88 -8.04 -19.76
C ALA A 51 -11.81 -8.03 -20.85
N GLY A 52 -11.46 -6.86 -21.38
CA GLY A 52 -10.42 -6.65 -22.40
C GLY A 52 -8.99 -6.53 -21.87
N ARG A 53 -8.75 -6.62 -20.55
CA ARG A 53 -7.40 -6.55 -19.96
C ARG A 53 -6.67 -7.89 -20.09
N PRO A 54 -5.33 -7.88 -20.20
CA PRO A 54 -4.53 -9.09 -20.16
C PRO A 54 -4.68 -9.80 -18.81
N ALA A 55 -4.40 -11.10 -18.78
CA ALA A 55 -4.38 -11.86 -17.53
C ALA A 55 -3.16 -11.48 -16.67
N PRO A 56 -3.29 -11.40 -15.32
CA PRO A 56 -4.53 -11.53 -14.56
C PRO A 56 -5.46 -10.31 -14.74
N LYS A 57 -6.77 -10.56 -14.88
CA LYS A 57 -7.75 -9.47 -15.03
C LYS A 57 -7.90 -8.73 -13.72
N PRO A 58 -7.91 -7.38 -13.74
CA PRO A 58 -8.10 -6.61 -12.53
C PRO A 58 -9.52 -6.80 -12.00
N ASP A 59 -9.67 -6.78 -10.67
CA ASP A 59 -10.99 -6.64 -10.06
C ASP A 59 -11.55 -5.22 -10.26
N ARG A 60 -12.81 -4.98 -9.88
CA ARG A 60 -13.44 -3.66 -10.06
C ARG A 60 -12.72 -2.55 -9.30
N SER A 61 -12.24 -2.82 -8.09
CA SER A 61 -11.55 -1.83 -7.26
C SER A 61 -10.19 -1.47 -7.87
N GLU A 62 -9.45 -2.46 -8.34
CA GLU A 62 -8.20 -2.28 -9.07
C GLU A 62 -8.42 -1.54 -10.39
N ALA A 63 -9.45 -1.91 -11.16
CA ALA A 63 -9.82 -1.21 -12.38
C ALA A 63 -10.10 0.27 -12.15
N VAL A 64 -10.86 0.61 -11.10
CA VAL A 64 -11.13 2.01 -10.73
C VAL A 64 -9.83 2.74 -10.38
N ARG A 65 -8.93 2.12 -9.60
CA ARG A 65 -7.64 2.73 -9.26
C ARG A 65 -6.79 2.99 -10.50
N LEU A 66 -6.67 2.03 -11.40
CA LEU A 66 -5.92 2.18 -12.66
C LEU A 66 -6.49 3.29 -13.55
N LEU A 67 -7.82 3.37 -13.66
CA LEU A 67 -8.49 4.42 -14.42
C LEU A 67 -8.30 5.79 -13.77
N LEU A 68 -8.31 5.86 -12.43
CA LEU A 68 -8.07 7.07 -11.68
C LEU A 68 -6.63 7.56 -11.85
N ASP A 69 -5.64 6.67 -11.73
CA ASP A 69 -4.23 7.00 -11.96
C ASP A 69 -4.02 7.53 -13.37
N LYS A 70 -4.62 6.88 -14.38
CA LYS A 70 -4.58 7.35 -15.76
C LYS A 70 -5.25 8.72 -15.94
N ALA A 71 -6.42 8.94 -15.34
CA ALA A 71 -7.15 10.21 -15.44
C ALA A 71 -6.43 11.37 -14.73
N LEU A 72 -5.71 11.07 -13.65
CA LEU A 72 -4.92 12.04 -12.87
C LEU A 72 -3.48 12.20 -13.38
N GLY A 73 -3.08 11.48 -14.43
CA GLY A 73 -1.73 11.55 -15.01
C GLY A 73 -0.63 10.97 -14.10
N ARG A 74 -0.95 9.97 -13.27
CA ARG A 74 0.01 9.30 -12.38
C ARG A 74 0.66 8.04 -12.98
N SER A 75 0.57 7.84 -14.29
CA SER A 75 1.02 6.63 -15.00
C SER A 75 2.34 6.81 -15.74
#